data_AF-A0A382NPZ0-F1
#
_entry.id   AF-A0A382NPZ0-F1
#
_cell.length_a   1.000
_cell.length_b   1.000
_cell.length_c   1.000
_cell.angle_alpha   90.00
_cell.angle_beta   90.00
_cell.angle_gamma   90.00
#
_symmetry.space_group_name_H-M   'P 1'
#
loop_
_entity.id
_entity.type
_entity.pdbx_description
1 polymer ?
#
loop_
_entity_poly.entity_id
_entity_poly.type
_entity_poly.pdbx_seq_one_letter_code
_entity_poly.pdbx_strand_id
1 'polypeptide(L)'
;MYKLADRYIIIQFISKVIITIMVFVAIFLLVDIVEHLNYIIDSEISRSEMFRYFIYTVPWYASLGLPMALLLGTVFTMGTLQKNNELSAIKAAGISIKRISVPLIILGILFSIFSFYYDNILVAHYIQKRNELSIKYNLGRSRKNSLKQK
;
A
#
# COMPACT_ATOMS: atom_id res chain seq x y z
N MET A 1 -15.93 -28.70 -8.31
CA MET A 1 -14.55 -28.21 -8.57
C MET A 1 -14.41 -26.68 -8.59
N TYR A 2 -15.44 -25.92 -8.98
CA TYR A 2 -15.35 -24.45 -9.15
C TYR A 2 -15.02 -23.64 -7.89
N LYS A 3 -15.71 -23.90 -6.79
CA LYS A 3 -15.49 -23.15 -5.53
C LYS A 3 -14.09 -23.34 -4.93
N LEU A 4 -13.41 -24.45 -5.23
CA LEU A 4 -12.11 -24.75 -4.63
C LEU A 4 -10.98 -23.98 -5.33
N ALA A 5 -10.98 -23.97 -6.67
CA ALA A 5 -10.02 -23.19 -7.46
C ALA A 5 -10.19 -21.68 -7.21
N ASP A 6 -11.44 -21.20 -7.22
CA ASP A 6 -11.73 -19.79 -6.95
C ASP A 6 -11.26 -19.38 -5.55
N ARG A 7 -11.57 -20.18 -4.52
CA ARG A 7 -11.11 -19.94 -3.14
C ARG A 7 -9.59 -19.93 -3.03
N TYR A 8 -8.92 -20.86 -3.71
CA TYR A 8 -7.47 -20.95 -3.69
C TYR A 8 -6.83 -19.70 -4.33
N ILE A 9 -7.32 -19.25 -5.48
CA ILE A 9 -6.86 -18.03 -6.15
C ILE A 9 -7.08 -16.80 -5.26
N ILE A 10 -8.25 -16.70 -4.62
CA ILE A 10 -8.57 -15.59 -3.71
C ILE A 10 -7.59 -15.55 -2.52
N ILE A 11 -7.35 -16.69 -1.87
CA ILE A 11 -6.44 -16.77 -0.72
C ILE A 11 -5.01 -16.42 -1.14
N GLN A 12 -4.55 -16.97 -2.27
CA GLN A 12 -3.24 -16.64 -2.82
C GLN A 12 -3.13 -15.14 -3.12
N PHE A 13 -4.11 -14.56 -3.81
CA PHE A 13 -4.12 -13.15 -4.15
C PHE A 13 -4.07 -12.25 -2.93
N ILE A 14 -4.96 -12.47 -1.95
CA ILE A 14 -4.99 -11.67 -0.73
C ILE A 14 -3.65 -11.78 0.01
N SER A 15 -3.09 -12.98 0.11
CA SER A 15 -1.77 -13.18 0.73
C SER A 15 -0.67 -12.40 0.00
N LYS A 16 -0.64 -12.43 -1.34
CA LYS A 16 0.34 -11.66 -2.13
C LYS A 16 0.15 -10.15 -1.98
N VAL A 17 -1.10 -9.67 -1.97
CA VAL A 17 -1.40 -8.24 -1.79
C VAL A 17 -0.94 -7.75 -0.41
N ILE A 18 -1.21 -8.50 0.66
CA ILE A 18 -0.79 -8.15 2.03
C ILE A 18 0.74 -8.07 2.15
N ILE A 19 1.46 -9.04 1.59
CA ILE A 19 2.93 -9.01 1.61
C ILE A 19 3.45 -7.80 0.83
N THR A 20 2.86 -7.55 -0.35
CA THR A 20 3.33 -6.47 -1.22
C THR A 20 3.05 -5.09 -0.63
N ILE A 21 1.89 -4.88 0.01
CA ILE A 21 1.59 -3.61 0.66
C ILE A 21 2.50 -3.36 1.87
N MET A 22 2.84 -4.39 2.65
CA MET A 22 3.82 -4.26 3.73
C MET A 22 5.19 -3.83 3.21
N VAL A 23 5.63 -4.41 2.09
CA VAL A 23 6.89 -4.04 1.45
C VAL A 23 6.86 -2.58 0.97
N PHE A 24 5.78 -2.15 0.32
CA PHE A 24 5.65 -0.75 -0.11
C PHE A 24 5.64 0.23 1.06
N VAL A 25 4.89 -0.06 2.12
CA VAL A 25 4.85 0.77 3.33
C VAL A 25 6.25 0.86 3.96
N ALA A 26 6.97 -0.26 4.06
CA ALA A 26 8.33 -0.27 4.58
C ALA A 26 9.29 0.57 3.72
N ILE A 27 9.23 0.45 2.39
CA ILE A 27 10.04 1.25 1.47
C ILE A 27 9.72 2.73 1.63
N PHE A 28 8.44 3.11 1.65
CA PHE A 28 8.04 4.51 1.80
C PHE A 28 8.47 5.10 3.14
N LEU A 29 8.33 4.34 4.23
CA LEU A 29 8.84 4.77 5.54
C LEU A 29 10.36 4.96 5.53
N LEU A 30 11.11 4.05 4.93
CA LEU A 30 12.56 4.19 4.84
C LEU A 30 12.97 5.42 4.03
N VAL A 31 12.31 5.66 2.90
CA VAL A 31 12.54 6.87 2.09
C VAL A 31 12.22 8.12 2.90
N ASP A 32 11.09 8.14 3.62
CA ASP A 32 10.69 9.28 4.44
C ASP A 32 11.68 9.57 5.59
N ILE A 33 12.17 8.51 6.25
CA ILE A 33 13.21 8.62 7.28
C ILE A 33 14.48 9.23 6.71
N VAL A 34 14.94 8.75 5.55
CA VAL A 34 16.18 9.24 4.92
C VAL A 34 16.04 10.69 4.47
N GLU A 35 14.91 11.08 3.88
CA GLU A 35 14.65 12.45 3.45
C GLU A 35 14.61 13.43 4.64
N HIS A 36 14.04 13.01 5.76
CA HIS A 36 13.90 13.85 6.95
C HIS A 36 15.05 13.68 7.97
N LEU A 37 16.06 12.85 7.67
CA LEU A 37 17.13 12.51 8.61
C LEU A 37 17.90 13.74 9.10
N ASN A 38 18.24 14.65 8.19
CA ASN A 38 18.97 15.88 8.53
C ASN A 38 18.14 16.79 9.45
N TYR A 39 16.84 16.92 9.18
CA TYR A 39 15.93 17.70 10.02
C TYR A 39 15.72 17.07 11.40
N ILE A 40 15.68 15.73 11.46
CA ILE A 40 15.56 14.97 12.70
C ILE A 40 16.78 15.18 13.60
N ILE A 41 17.98 15.27 13.01
CA ILE A 41 19.22 15.50 13.75
C ILE A 41 19.32 16.95 14.24
N ASP A 42 18.88 17.91 13.42
CA ASP A 42 18.96 19.33 13.73
C ASP A 42 17.81 19.86 14.63
N SER A 43 16.76 19.06 14.84
CA SER A 43 15.59 19.48 15.61
C SER A 43 15.59 18.89 17.03
N GLU A 44 15.26 19.71 18.03
CA GLU A 44 15.10 19.31 19.44
C GLU A 44 13.81 18.48 19.68
N ILE A 45 13.38 17.68 18.71
CA ILE A 45 12.16 16.90 18.81
C ILE A 45 12.42 15.71 19.73
N SER A 46 11.62 15.60 20.80
CA SER A 46 11.64 14.43 21.68
C SER A 46 11.39 13.14 20.88
N ARG A 47 12.19 12.09 21.14
CA ARG A 47 12.10 10.77 20.47
C ARG A 47 10.68 10.19 20.48
N SER A 48 9.88 10.50 21.51
CA SER A 48 8.48 10.06 21.62
C SER A 48 7.56 10.67 20.58
N GLU A 49 7.75 11.96 20.25
CA GLU A 49 6.92 12.68 19.29
C GLU A 49 7.29 12.30 17.84
N MET A 50 8.56 11.98 17.60
CA MET A 50 9.03 11.43 16.32
C MET A 50 8.42 10.06 16.02
N PHE A 51 8.36 9.16 17.01
CA PHE A 51 7.73 7.85 16.84
C PHE A 51 6.22 7.97 16.53
N ARG A 52 5.53 8.91 17.20
CA ARG A 52 4.12 9.23 16.90
C ARG A 52 3.92 9.75 15.47
N TYR A 53 4.83 10.60 14.99
CA TYR A 53 4.80 11.09 13.61
C TYR A 53 4.86 9.96 12.59
N PHE A 54 5.78 9.00 12.76
CA PHE A 54 5.89 7.86 11.85
C PHE A 54 4.64 6.97 11.90
N ILE A 55 4.10 6.68 13.08
CA ILE A 55 2.85 5.92 13.22
C ILE A 55 1.69 6.59 12.48
N TYR A 56 1.54 7.91 12.57
CA TYR A 56 0.47 8.62 11.88
C TYR A 56 0.68 8.72 10.36
N THR A 57 1.90 8.45 9.88
CA THR A 57 2.21 8.47 8.45
C THR A 57 2.03 7.10 7.79
N VAL A 58 2.08 6.01 8.56
CA VAL A 58 1.82 4.64 8.05
C VAL A 58 0.49 4.52 7.29
N PRO A 59 -0.66 5.01 7.81
CA PRO A 59 -1.93 4.86 7.11
C PRO A 59 -1.96 5.53 5.74
N TRP A 60 -1.28 6.69 5.61
CA TRP A 60 -1.15 7.40 4.35
C TRP A 60 -0.33 6.62 3.33
N TYR A 61 0.82 6.06 3.73
CA TYR A 61 1.63 5.25 2.84
C TYR A 61 0.95 3.94 2.44
N ALA A 62 0.15 3.35 3.33
CA ALA A 62 -0.65 2.18 3.01
C ALA A 62 -1.69 2.51 1.91
N SER A 63 -2.38 3.64 2.02
CA SER A 63 -3.30 4.12 0.98
C SER A 63 -2.59 4.35 -0.35
N LEU A 64 -1.47 5.07 -0.34
CA LEU A 64 -0.67 5.34 -1.53
C LEU A 64 -0.14 4.05 -2.19
N GLY A 65 0.27 3.08 -1.38
CA GLY A 65 0.82 1.81 -1.83
C GLY A 65 -0.22 0.79 -2.27
N LEU A 66 -1.49 0.96 -1.91
CA LEU A 66 -2.57 0.01 -2.20
C LEU A 66 -2.78 -0.26 -3.70
N PRO A 67 -2.91 0.74 -4.60
CA PRO A 67 -3.05 0.47 -6.04
C PRO A 67 -1.83 -0.25 -6.62
N MET A 68 -0.63 0.07 -6.15
CA MET A 68 0.62 -0.58 -6.58
C MET A 68 0.69 -2.03 -6.08
N ALA A 69 0.29 -2.27 -4.84
CA ALA A 69 0.22 -3.60 -4.23
C ALA A 69 -0.81 -4.50 -4.92
N LEU A 70 -1.96 -3.95 -5.36
CA LEU A 70 -2.96 -4.70 -6.11
C LEU A 70 -2.46 -5.12 -7.50
N LEU A 71 -1.75 -4.23 -8.19
CA LEU A 71 -1.14 -4.55 -9.48
C LEU A 71 -0.10 -5.65 -9.35
N LEU A 72 0.86 -5.50 -8.44
CA LEU A 72 1.89 -6.51 -8.20
C LEU A 72 1.32 -7.80 -7.62
N GLY A 73 0.34 -7.73 -6.72
CA GLY A 73 -0.35 -8.91 -6.18
C GLY A 73 -1.04 -9.72 -7.29
N THR A 74 -1.64 -9.05 -8.27
CA THR A 74 -2.21 -9.71 -9.46
C THR A 74 -1.13 -10.41 -10.28
N VAL A 75 -0.03 -9.71 -10.57
CA VAL A 75 1.10 -10.25 -11.34
C VAL A 75 1.72 -11.45 -10.64
N PHE A 76 1.97 -11.37 -9.33
CA PHE A 76 2.55 -12.48 -8.56
C PHE A 76 1.61 -13.67 -8.46
N THR A 77 0.31 -13.45 -8.33
CA THR A 77 -0.68 -14.53 -8.28
C THR A 77 -0.70 -15.26 -9.62
N MET A 78 -0.85 -14.55 -10.74
CA MET A 78 -0.85 -15.17 -12.06
C MET A 78 0.50 -15.81 -12.42
N GLY A 79 1.60 -15.15 -12.06
CA GLY A 79 2.94 -15.68 -12.25
C GLY A 79 3.17 -16.98 -11.48
N THR A 80 2.64 -17.09 -10.26
CA THR A 80 2.73 -18.32 -9.46
C THR A 80 1.90 -19.44 -10.10
N LEU A 81 0.66 -19.16 -10.52
CA LEU A 81 -0.19 -20.13 -11.21
C LEU A 81 0.42 -20.62 -12.52
N GLN A 82 1.10 -19.74 -13.25
CA GLN A 82 1.81 -20.10 -14.48
C GLN A 82 3.07 -20.93 -14.18
N LYS A 83 3.87 -20.53 -13.19
CA LYS A 83 5.10 -21.25 -12.78
C LYS A 83 4.82 -22.69 -12.33
N ASN A 84 3.71 -22.89 -11.63
CA ASN A 84 3.30 -24.21 -11.13
C ASN A 84 2.57 -25.05 -12.18
N ASN A 85 2.46 -24.59 -13.43
CA ASN A 85 1.65 -25.21 -14.50
C ASN A 85 0.16 -25.36 -14.16
N GLU A 86 -0.34 -24.73 -13.10
CA GLU A 86 -1.76 -24.75 -12.71
C GLU A 86 -2.62 -24.05 -13.77
N LEU A 87 -2.13 -22.93 -14.32
CA LEU A 87 -2.82 -22.21 -15.39
C LEU A 87 -2.95 -23.06 -16.67
N SER A 88 -1.89 -23.80 -17.02
CA SER A 88 -1.88 -24.72 -18.17
C SER A 88 -2.82 -25.90 -17.95
N ALA A 89 -2.84 -26.46 -16.74
CA ALA A 89 -3.75 -27.55 -16.37
C ALA A 89 -5.22 -27.13 -16.43
N ILE A 90 -5.56 -25.94 -15.92
CA ILE A 90 -6.92 -25.39 -15.98
C ILE A 90 -7.35 -25.19 -17.44
N LYS A 91 -6.44 -24.69 -18.29
CA LYS A 91 -6.69 -24.51 -19.73
C LYS A 91 -6.90 -25.85 -20.45
N ALA A 92 -6.11 -26.87 -20.12
CA ALA A 92 -6.23 -28.22 -20.67
C ALA A 92 -7.53 -28.91 -20.24
N ALA A 93 -8.06 -28.60 -19.05
CA ALA A 93 -9.36 -29.04 -18.58
C ALA A 93 -10.56 -28.34 -19.25
N GLY A 94 -10.32 -27.51 -20.27
CA GLY A 94 -11.36 -26.80 -21.03
C GLY A 94 -11.94 -25.57 -20.33
N ILE A 95 -11.34 -25.11 -19.22
CA ILE A 95 -11.81 -23.93 -18.50
C ILE A 95 -11.18 -22.68 -19.10
N SER A 96 -12.00 -21.67 -19.39
CA SER A 96 -11.54 -20.41 -19.96
C SER A 96 -10.71 -19.60 -18.96
N ILE A 97 -9.57 -19.06 -19.42
CA ILE A 97 -8.71 -18.16 -18.63
C ILE A 97 -9.46 -16.91 -18.16
N LYS A 98 -10.39 -16.39 -18.98
CA LYS A 98 -11.23 -15.24 -18.62
C LYS A 98 -11.94 -15.44 -17.28
N ARG A 99 -12.31 -16.68 -16.96
CA ARG A 99 -13.00 -17.00 -15.71
C ARG A 99 -12.08 -16.89 -14.49
N ILE A 100 -10.79 -17.17 -14.62
CA ILE A 100 -9.79 -17.02 -13.56
C ILE A 100 -9.59 -15.53 -13.24
N SER A 101 -9.77 -14.65 -14.24
CA SER A 101 -9.67 -13.20 -14.06
C SER A 101 -10.88 -12.58 -13.35
N VAL A 102 -12.08 -13.17 -13.46
CA VAL A 102 -13.31 -12.67 -12.81
C VAL A 102 -13.17 -12.48 -11.28
N PRO A 103 -12.72 -13.47 -10.50
CA PRO A 103 -12.56 -13.28 -9.05
C PRO A 103 -11.56 -12.18 -8.71
N LEU A 104 -10.50 -12.00 -9.51
CA LEU A 104 -9.53 -10.92 -9.32
C LEU A 104 -10.14 -9.53 -9.57
N ILE A 105 -10.99 -9.41 -10.59
CA ILE A 105 -11.71 -8.15 -10.88
C ILE A 105 -12.67 -7.83 -9.74
N ILE A 106 -13.43 -8.83 -9.25
CA ILE A 106 -14.36 -8.65 -8.12
C ILE A 106 -13.59 -8.19 -6.87
N LEU A 107 -12.45 -8.84 -6.57
CA LEU A 107 -11.60 -8.40 -5.47
C LEU A 107 -11.08 -6.98 -5.71
N GLY A 108 -10.64 -6.63 -6.92
CA GLY A 108 -10.20 -5.27 -7.25
C GLY A 108 -11.26 -4.21 -6.97
N ILE A 109 -12.52 -4.48 -7.33
CA ILE A 109 -13.65 -3.59 -7.02
C ILE A 109 -13.88 -3.50 -5.51
N LEU A 110 -13.86 -4.63 -4.80
CA LEU A 110 -14.00 -4.64 -3.33
C LEU A 110 -12.89 -3.86 -2.64
N PHE A 111 -11.64 -4.03 -3.08
CA PHE A 111 -10.49 -3.28 -2.59
C PHE A 111 -10.59 -1.78 -2.93
N SER A 112 -11.13 -1.42 -4.09
CA SER A 112 -11.37 -0.01 -4.45
C SER A 112 -12.38 0.64 -3.52
N ILE A 113 -13.50 -0.04 -3.22
CA ILE A 113 -14.50 0.45 -2.26
C ILE A 113 -13.88 0.56 -0.87
N PHE A 114 -13.14 -0.48 -0.45
CA PHE A 114 -12.43 -0.47 0.82
C PHE A 114 -11.43 0.69 0.91
N SER A 115 -10.65 0.94 -0.13
CA SER A 115 -9.70 2.07 -0.20
C SER A 115 -10.40 3.41 -0.02
N PHE A 116 -11.55 3.58 -0.68
CA PHE A 116 -12.32 4.81 -0.56
C PHE A 116 -12.78 5.07 0.88
N TYR A 117 -13.30 4.05 1.57
CA TYR A 117 -13.68 4.17 2.99
C TYR A 117 -12.47 4.38 3.91
N TYR A 118 -11.38 3.65 3.64
CA TYR A 118 -10.13 3.77 4.39
C TYR A 118 -9.55 5.19 4.31
N ASP A 119 -9.59 5.78 3.12
CA ASP A 119 -9.11 7.13 2.88
C ASP A 119 -9.98 8.19 3.59
N ASN A 120 -11.29 8.01 3.51
CA ASN A 120 -12.24 8.98 4.05
C ASN A 120 -12.22 9.04 5.59
N ILE A 121 -12.07 7.89 6.25
CA ILE A 121 -12.19 7.79 7.72
C ILE A 121 -10.81 7.80 8.39
N LEU A 122 -9.94 6.85 8.03
CA LEU A 122 -8.66 6.70 8.72
C LEU A 122 -7.67 7.76 8.24
N VAL A 123 -7.40 7.78 6.94
CA VAL A 123 -6.32 8.61 6.39
C VAL A 123 -6.57 10.09 6.62
N ALA A 124 -7.79 10.58 6.39
CA ALA A 124 -8.16 11.97 6.67
C ALA A 124 -7.91 12.35 8.15
N HIS A 125 -8.30 11.50 9.10
CA HIS A 125 -8.12 11.76 10.53
C HIS A 125 -6.63 11.74 10.95
N TYR A 126 -5.84 10.80 10.40
CA TYR A 126 -4.42 10.68 10.74
C TYR A 126 -3.56 11.78 10.11
N ILE A 127 -3.87 12.20 8.88
CA ILE A 127 -3.20 13.34 8.24
C ILE A 127 -3.48 14.64 8.98
N GLN A 128 -4.69 14.84 9.50
CA GLN A 128 -5.03 16.02 10.27
C GLN A 128 -4.15 16.13 11.53
N LYS A 129 -4.02 15.04 12.29
CA LYS A 129 -3.12 14.96 13.45
C LYS A 129 -1.65 15.13 13.08
N ARG A 130 -1.20 14.56 11.95
CA ARG A 130 0.17 14.77 11.43
C ARG A 130 0.41 16.25 11.08
N ASN A 131 -0.56 16.90 10.45
CA ASN A 131 -0.44 18.29 10.03
C ASN A 131 -0.36 19.23 11.23
N GLU A 132 -1.14 18.98 12.29
CA GLU A 132 -1.04 19.73 13.55
C GLU A 132 0.36 19.63 14.19
N LEU A 133 0.95 18.43 14.24
CA LEU A 133 2.35 18.27 14.68
C LEU A 133 3.33 18.98 13.75
N SER A 134 3.15 18.89 12.43
CA SER A 134 4.05 19.52 11.46
C SER A 134 4.05 21.05 11.52
N ILE A 135 2.91 21.67 11.85
CA ILE A 135 2.77 23.11 12.04
C ILE A 135 3.41 23.53 13.37
N LYS A 136 3.21 22.73 14.43
CA LYS A 136 3.81 22.96 15.75
C LYS A 136 5.34 22.92 15.72
N TYR A 137 5.93 22.05 14.89
CA TYR A 137 7.38 21.92 14.71
C TYR A 137 7.92 22.60 13.44
N ASN A 138 7.12 23.43 12.75
CA ASN A 138 7.53 24.20 11.55
C ASN A 138 8.10 23.37 10.37
N LEU A 139 7.81 22.07 10.30
CA LEU A 139 8.27 21.17 9.23
C LEU A 139 7.69 21.56 7.84
N GLY A 140 6.58 22.31 7.81
CA GLY A 140 5.88 22.70 6.58
C GLY A 140 6.42 23.95 5.84
N ARG A 141 7.33 24.76 6.43
CA ARG A 141 7.84 25.98 5.78
C ARG A 141 9.00 25.74 4.81
N SER A 142 9.64 24.57 4.83
CA SER A 142 10.85 24.33 4.02
C SER A 142 10.55 24.25 2.51
N ARG A 143 9.35 23.84 2.10
CA ARG A 143 8.94 23.83 0.68
C ARG A 143 8.80 25.24 0.07
N LYS A 144 8.60 26.28 0.89
CA LYS A 144 8.42 27.67 0.41
C LYS A 144 9.75 28.45 0.36
N ASN A 145 10.77 28.03 1.12
CA ASN A 145 12.08 28.67 1.10
C ASN A 145 13.00 28.13 -0.01
N SER A 146 12.86 26.86 -0.43
CA SER A 146 13.61 26.33 -1.59
C SER A 146 13.15 26.90 -2.93
N LEU A 147 11.91 27.39 -3.03
CA LEU A 147 11.38 28.09 -4.20
C LEU A 147 11.68 29.60 -4.23
N LYS A 148 12.21 30.16 -3.13
CA LYS A 148 12.60 31.57 -3.04
C LYS A 148 14.10 31.80 -3.29
N GLN A 149 14.87 30.73 -3.46
CA GLN A 149 16.32 30.79 -3.63
C GLN A 149 16.77 30.41 -5.06
N LYS A 150 15.85 30.49 -6.03
CA LYS A 150 16.15 30.32 -7.45
C LYS A 150 15.74 31.56 -8.23
#